data_AF-A0A527UU40-F1
#
_entry.id   AF-A0A527UU40-F1
#
_cell.length_a   1.000
_cell.length_b   1.000
_cell.length_c   1.000
_cell.angle_alpha   90.00
_cell.angle_beta   90.00
_cell.angle_gamma   90.00
#
_symmetry.space_group_name_H-M   'P 1'
#
loop_
_entity.id
_entity.type
_entity.pdbx_description
1 polymer ?
#
loop_
_entity_poly.entity_id
_entity_poly.type
_entity_poly.pdbx_seq_one_letter_code
_entity_poly.pdbx_strand_id
1 'polypeptide(L)' 'QTAPTPELPGPETYACVRVKDDGCGMAPEVLRKVFDPFFTTKGEKGTGIGLLQVQALAQMVGGRIRIKSERGIG' A
#
# COMPACT_ATOMS: atom_id res chain seq x y z
N GLN A 1 -7.48 15.67 10.80
CA GLN A 1 -6.40 15.29 11.72
C GLN A 1 -5.41 14.46 10.92
N THR A 2 -4.35 15.09 10.42
CA THR A 2 -3.34 14.45 9.58
C THR A 2 -2.25 13.95 10.52
N ALA A 3 -2.08 12.63 10.63
CA ALA A 3 -1.01 12.06 11.44
C ALA A 3 0.36 12.59 10.97
N PRO A 4 1.30 12.86 11.88
CA PRO A 4 2.62 13.35 11.51
C PRO A 4 3.32 12.33 10.62
N THR A 5 3.86 12.78 9.50
CA THR A 5 4.74 11.95 8.67
C THR A 5 5.98 11.65 9.51
N PRO A 6 6.27 10.39 9.87
CA PRO A 6 7.45 10.10 10.67
C PRO A 6 8.69 10.58 9.90
N GLU A 7 9.48 11.44 10.54
CA GLU A 7 10.73 11.98 10.02
C GLU A 7 11.57 10.86 9.39
N LEU A 8 12.04 11.12 8.17
CA LEU A 8 12.89 10.20 7.44
C LEU A 8 14.27 10.18 8.14
N PRO A 9 14.78 9.02 8.57
CA PRO A 9 16.07 8.95 9.26
C PRO A 9 17.20 9.19 8.26
N GLY A 10 17.94 10.31 8.40
CA GLY A 10 19.23 10.57 7.73
C GLY A 10 19.24 10.42 6.20
N PRO A 11 20.39 10.60 5.52
CA PRO A 11 20.49 10.41 4.07
C PRO A 11 20.62 8.92 3.74
N GLU A 12 19.73 8.08 4.24
CA GLU A 12 19.60 6.71 3.72
C GLU A 12 18.95 6.80 2.34
N THR A 13 19.74 6.53 1.31
CA THR A 13 19.25 6.54 -0.07
C THR A 13 18.43 5.29 -0.29
N TYR A 14 17.11 5.38 -0.08
CA TYR A 14 16.20 4.31 -0.47
C TYR A 14 16.02 4.31 -2.00
N ALA A 15 16.09 3.14 -2.62
CA ALA A 15 15.55 2.97 -3.96
C ALA A 15 14.03 3.20 -3.90
N CYS A 16 13.53 4.21 -4.63
CA CYS A 16 12.11 4.53 -4.66
C CYS A 16 11.47 3.93 -5.92
N VAL A 17 10.50 3.04 -5.74
CA VAL A 17 9.64 2.54 -6.81
C VAL A 17 8.23 3.08 -6.59
N ARG A 18 7.68 3.73 -7.62
CA ARG A 18 6.31 4.26 -7.60
C ARG A 18 5.51 3.63 -8.73
N VAL A 19 4.35 3.07 -8.37
CA VAL A 19 3.34 2.62 -9.32
C VAL A 19 2.16 3.58 -9.24
N LYS A 20 1.69 4.03 -10.39
CA LYS A 20 0.47 4.84 -10.53
C LYS A 20 -0.38 4.20 -11.62
N ASP A 21 -1.65 4.03 -11.33
CA ASP A 21 -2.67 3.66 -12.30
C ASP A 21 -3.82 4.68 -12.25
N ASP A 22 -4.70 4.59 -13.24
CA ASP A 22 -5.93 5.36 -13.42
C ASP A 22 -7.16 4.44 -13.39
N GLY A 23 -7.05 3.32 -12.66
CA GLY A 23 -8.10 2.34 -12.52
C GLY A 23 -9.26 2.81 -11.63
N CYS A 24 -10.06 1.85 -11.16
CA CYS A 24 -11.24 2.17 -10.35
C CYS A 24 -10.91 2.75 -8.95
N GLY A 25 -9.65 2.70 -8.52
CA GLY A 25 -9.19 3.11 -7.20
C GLY A 25 -9.89 2.37 -6.05
N MET A 26 -9.68 2.85 -4.83
CA MET A 26 -10.18 2.25 -3.60
C MET A 26 -10.96 3.24 -2.75
N ALA A 27 -12.09 2.76 -2.20
CA ALA A 27 -12.81 3.50 -1.17
C ALA A 27 -11.99 3.52 0.15
N PRO A 28 -12.16 4.52 1.03
CA PRO A 28 -11.40 4.63 2.27
C PRO A 28 -11.50 3.38 3.17
N GLU A 29 -12.63 2.69 3.17
CA GLU A 29 -12.87 1.48 3.97
C GLU A 29 -12.08 0.29 3.43
N VAL A 30 -11.92 0.22 2.10
CA VAL A 30 -11.09 -0.79 1.44
C VAL A 30 -9.63 -0.47 1.72
N LEU A 31 -9.20 0.79 1.56
CA LEU A 31 -7.83 1.24 1.77
C LEU A 31 -7.28 0.88 3.17
N ARG A 32 -8.13 0.94 4.20
CA ARG A 32 -7.76 0.56 5.58
C ARG A 32 -7.47 -0.93 5.76
N LYS A 33 -7.99 -1.78 4.87
CA LYS A 33 -7.92 -3.24 4.95
C LYS A 33 -7.02 -3.87 3.89
N VAL A 34 -6.41 -3.09 2.99
CA VAL A 34 -5.65 -3.64 1.83
C VAL A 34 -4.43 -4.47 2.21
N PHE A 35 -3.95 -4.33 3.44
CA PHE A 35 -2.85 -5.11 4.00
C PHE A 35 -3.33 -6.21 4.94
N ASP A 36 -4.65 -6.36 5.17
CA ASP A 36 -5.19 -7.42 5.99
C ASP A 36 -5.00 -8.77 5.26
N PRO A 37 -4.52 -9.82 5.94
CA PRO A 37 -4.33 -11.12 5.32
C PRO A 37 -5.62 -11.65 4.68
N PHE A 38 -5.50 -12.09 3.42
CA PHE A 38 -6.58 -12.65 2.60
C PHE A 38 -7.71 -11.68 2.22
N PHE A 39 -7.62 -10.40 2.58
CA PHE A 39 -8.63 -9.42 2.16
C PHE A 39 -8.55 -9.17 0.65
N THR A 40 -9.70 -9.27 -0.03
CA THR A 40 -9.82 -9.06 -1.47
C THR A 40 -11.21 -8.53 -1.84
N THR A 41 -11.27 -7.63 -2.82
CA THR A 41 -12.53 -7.19 -3.46
C THR A 41 -12.84 -7.95 -4.75
N LYS A 42 -11.95 -8.88 -5.16
CA LYS A 42 -12.04 -9.62 -6.43
C LYS A 42 -12.73 -10.99 -6.28
N GLY A 43 -13.27 -11.31 -5.11
CA GLY A 43 -13.89 -12.61 -4.82
C GLY A 43 -12.92 -13.76 -5.06
N GLU A 44 -13.40 -14.86 -5.65
CA GLU A 44 -12.61 -16.06 -5.96
C GLU A 44 -11.41 -15.82 -6.90
N LYS A 45 -11.41 -14.70 -7.63
CA LYS A 45 -10.32 -14.34 -8.55
C LYS A 45 -9.13 -13.67 -7.86
N GLY A 46 -9.22 -13.39 -6.56
CA GLY A 46 -8.14 -12.76 -5.80
C GLY A 46 -7.85 -13.51 -4.51
N THR A 47 -6.57 -13.73 -4.23
CA THR A 47 -6.13 -14.39 -2.99
C THR A 47 -6.00 -13.43 -1.80
N GLY A 48 -5.86 -12.12 -2.06
CA GLY A 48 -5.61 -11.12 -1.03
C GLY A 48 -4.21 -11.16 -0.41
N ILE A 49 -3.24 -11.81 -1.07
CA ILE A 49 -1.89 -12.02 -0.50
C ILE A 49 -0.86 -11.02 -1.06
N GLY A 50 -1.09 -10.45 -2.25
CA GLY A 50 -0.08 -9.65 -2.96
C GLY A 50 0.42 -8.41 -2.19
N LEU A 51 -0.49 -7.51 -1.77
CA LEU A 51 -0.10 -6.30 -1.05
C LEU A 51 0.52 -6.60 0.33
N LEU A 52 0.04 -7.64 1.00
CA LEU A 52 0.63 -8.14 2.25
C LEU A 52 2.09 -8.56 2.03
N GLN A 53 2.39 -9.31 0.97
CA GLN A 53 3.76 -9.71 0.63
C GLN A 53 4.66 -8.51 0.35
N VAL A 54 4.17 -7.50 -0.37
CA VAL A 54 4.95 -6.28 -0.64
C VAL A 54 5.25 -5.53 0.67
N GLN A 55 4.27 -5.42 1.58
CA GLN A 55 4.49 -4.82 2.89
C GLN A 55 5.55 -5.58 3.70
N ALA A 56 5.43 -6.92 3.76
CA ALA A 56 6.38 -7.77 4.47
C ALA A 56 7.80 -7.66 3.90
N LEU A 57 7.95 -7.67 2.57
CA LEU A 57 9.23 -7.48 1.90
C LEU A 57 9.84 -6.11 2.23
N ALA A 58 9.05 -5.04 2.12
CA ALA A 58 9.52 -3.70 2.43
C ALA A 58 10.04 -3.62 3.88
N GLN A 59 9.30 -4.18 4.84
CA GLN A 59 9.73 -4.23 6.25
C GLN A 59 10.99 -5.07 6.45
N MET A 60 11.08 -6.23 5.78
CA MET A 60 12.22 -7.16 5.90
C MET A 60 13.54 -6.53 5.45
N VAL A 61 13.50 -5.62 4.47
CA VAL A 61 14.70 -4.90 3.98
C VAL A 61 14.90 -3.54 4.65
N GLY A 62 14.19 -3.24 5.75
CA GLY A 62 14.25 -1.94 6.45
C GLY A 62 13.59 -0.78 5.69
N GLY A 63 12.88 -1.08 4.61
CA GLY A 63 12.14 -0.13 3.80
C GLY A 63 10.73 0.17 4.31
N ARG A 64 9.98 0.96 3.53
CA ARG A 64 8.61 1.38 3.85
C ARG A 64 7.74 1.34 2.60
N ILE A 65 6.47 0.99 2.76
CA ILE A 65 5.44 1.10 1.73
C ILE A 65 4.44 2.20 2.10
N ARG A 66 3.97 2.93 1.08
CA ARG A 66 2.88 3.90 1.19
C ARG A 66 1.92 3.70 0.03
N ILE A 67 0.63 3.81 0.30
CA ILE A 67 -0.43 3.74 -0.71
C ILE A 67 -1.35 4.95 -0.58
N LYS A 68 -1.73 5.51 -1.72
CA LYS A 68 -2.78 6.51 -1.85
C LYS A 68 -3.62 6.08 -3.05
N SER A 69 -4.93 6.07 -2.89
CA SER A 69 -5.87 5.73 -3.94
C SER A 69 -7.18 6.45 -3.65
N GLU A 70 -7.87 6.86 -4.70
CA GLU A 70 -9.20 7.46 -4.63
C GLU A 70 -10.16 6.77 -5.60
N ARG A 71 -11.35 6.42 -5.11
CA ARG A 71 -12.36 5.71 -5.91
C ARG A 71 -12.73 6.54 -7.14
N GLY A 72 -12.56 5.95 -8.32
CA GLY A 72 -12.82 6.56 -9.63
C GLY A 72 -11.66 7.36 -10.21
N ILE A 73 -10.51 7.46 -9.52
CA ILE A 73 -9.34 8.20 -9.99
C ILE A 73 -8.13 7.28 -10.20
N GLY A 74 -7.91 6.34 -9.27
CA GLY A 74 -6.66 5.57 -9.17
C GLY A 74 -6.11 5.58 -7.75
#